data_AF-A0A3B0FQ24-F1
#
_entry.id   AF-A0A3B0FQ24-F1
#
_cell.length_a   1.000
_cell.length_b   1.000
_cell.length_c   1.000
_cell.angle_alpha   90.00
_cell.angle_beta   90.00
_cell.angle_gamma   90.00
#
_symmetry.space_group_name_H-M   'P 1'
#
loop_
_entity.id
_entity.type
_entity.pdbx_description
1 polymer ?
#
loop_
_entity_poly.entity_id
_entity_poly.type
_entity_poly.pdbx_seq_one_letter_code
_entity_poly.pdbx_strand_id
1 'polypeptide(L)'
;MDTETADVTGHDVTTIVCVCGNTVSQDGLIQANSQGVPVYAGEDAPVPAGLAAWPEDEDLYTLCPKCGRVYRDAVIEETGTAPVAFRVDVTADPVAGAIRAHWNLSG
;
A
#
# COMPACT_ATOMS: atom_id res chain seq x y z
N MET A 1 1.77 16.58 -16.67
CA MET A 1 1.70 16.65 -15.19
C MET A 1 2.69 15.63 -14.71
N ASP A 2 3.80 16.08 -14.12
CA ASP A 2 4.81 15.18 -13.58
C ASP A 2 4.18 14.36 -12.44
N THR A 3 4.01 13.06 -12.67
CA THR A 3 3.70 12.09 -11.62
C THR A 3 4.90 12.02 -10.70
N GLU A 4 4.71 12.29 -9.41
CA GLU A 4 5.76 12.05 -8.42
C GLU A 4 6.13 10.56 -8.46
N THR A 5 7.43 10.27 -8.34
CA THR A 5 7.95 8.91 -8.39
C THR A 5 8.73 8.65 -7.11
N ALA A 6 8.41 7.56 -6.42
CA ALA A 6 9.18 7.05 -5.30
C ALA A 6 10.46 6.35 -5.78
N ASP A 7 11.46 6.26 -4.91
CA ASP A 7 12.69 5.50 -5.20
C ASP A 7 12.44 4.01 -4.97
N VAL A 8 12.96 3.16 -5.86
CA VAL A 8 12.89 1.69 -5.78
C VAL A 8 14.20 1.10 -6.28
N THR A 9 14.63 0.01 -5.66
CA THR A 9 15.75 -0.80 -6.11
C THR A 9 15.26 -2.13 -6.69
N GLY A 10 15.77 -2.51 -7.87
CA GLY A 10 15.67 -3.89 -8.36
C GLY A 10 14.26 -4.41 -8.61
N HIS A 11 13.31 -3.54 -8.98
CA HIS A 11 11.90 -3.90 -9.25
C HIS A 11 11.15 -4.46 -8.04
N ASP A 12 11.64 -4.21 -6.83
CA ASP A 12 11.13 -4.80 -5.61
C ASP A 12 10.31 -3.78 -4.81
N VAL A 13 9.00 -4.05 -4.66
CA VAL A 13 8.05 -3.22 -3.91
C VAL A 13 8.44 -3.04 -2.44
N THR A 14 9.18 -3.98 -1.86
CA THR A 14 9.65 -3.90 -0.46
C THR A 14 10.79 -2.90 -0.28
N THR A 15 11.38 -2.42 -1.38
CA THR A 15 12.47 -1.43 -1.36
C THR A 15 11.99 0.00 -1.56
N ILE A 16 10.68 0.22 -1.71
CA ILE A 16 10.11 1.55 -1.93
C ILE A 16 10.55 2.51 -0.82
N VAL A 17 11.13 3.63 -1.23
CA VAL A 17 11.26 4.85 -0.44
C VAL A 17 10.23 5.84 -0.96
N CYS A 18 9.14 5.99 -0.21
CA CYS A 18 8.05 6.89 -0.56
C CYS A 18 8.58 8.32 -0.74
N VAL A 19 7.89 9.10 -1.57
CA VAL A 19 8.19 10.52 -1.84
C VAL A 19 8.25 11.37 -0.56
N CYS A 20 7.53 10.99 0.50
CA CYS A 20 7.61 11.66 1.81
C CYS A 20 8.80 11.21 2.69
N GLY A 21 9.67 10.34 2.17
CA GLY A 21 10.81 9.74 2.87
C GLY A 21 10.48 8.51 3.73
N ASN A 22 9.25 8.00 3.70
CA ASN A 22 8.90 6.78 4.47
C ASN A 22 9.43 5.52 3.78
N THR A 23 9.83 4.52 4.57
CA THR A 23 10.30 3.20 4.11
C THR A 23 9.53 2.08 4.80
N VAL A 24 9.67 0.86 4.29
CA VAL A 24 9.16 -0.36 4.95
C VAL A 24 9.71 -0.51 6.38
N SER A 25 10.95 -0.10 6.64
CA SER A 25 11.59 -0.21 7.95
C SER A 25 11.26 0.90 8.93
N GLN A 26 10.66 2.01 8.50
CA GLN A 26 10.35 3.16 9.36
C GLN A 26 8.92 3.10 9.91
N ASP A 27 7.93 3.44 9.07
CA ASP A 27 6.51 3.42 9.43
C ASP A 27 5.74 2.30 8.70
N GLY A 28 6.49 1.38 8.07
CA GLY A 28 5.92 0.35 7.20
C GLY A 28 5.38 0.90 5.88
N LEU A 29 5.12 -0.02 4.95
CA LEU A 29 4.25 0.19 3.81
C LEU A 29 3.22 -0.95 3.81
N ILE A 30 1.98 -0.65 3.43
CA ILE A 30 0.86 -1.57 3.62
C ILE A 30 0.35 -1.99 2.25
N GLN A 31 0.24 -3.30 2.03
CA GLN A 31 -0.40 -3.82 0.84
C GLN A 31 -1.89 -3.46 0.84
N ALA A 32 -2.40 -3.03 -0.31
CA ALA A 32 -3.72 -2.42 -0.49
C ALA A 32 -4.34 -2.82 -1.84
N ASN A 33 -5.64 -2.58 -1.98
CA ASN A 33 -6.37 -2.78 -3.23
C ASN A 33 -6.32 -1.53 -4.12
N SER A 34 -6.99 -1.58 -5.27
CA SER A 34 -7.10 -0.48 -6.24
C SER A 34 -7.80 0.79 -5.73
N GLN A 35 -8.39 0.76 -4.52
CA GLN A 35 -8.95 1.92 -3.83
C GLN A 35 -8.02 2.47 -2.73
N GLY A 36 -6.84 1.85 -2.52
CA GLY A 36 -5.89 2.22 -1.48
C GLY A 36 -6.32 1.76 -0.09
N VAL A 37 -7.23 0.78 0.00
CA VAL A 37 -7.63 0.18 1.27
C VAL A 37 -6.73 -1.02 1.57
N PRO A 38 -6.07 -1.08 2.74
CA PRO A 38 -5.30 -2.22 3.20
C PRO A 38 -6.00 -3.57 2.99
N VAL A 39 -5.32 -4.53 2.36
CA VAL A 39 -5.83 -5.87 2.12
C VAL A 39 -5.45 -6.83 3.25
N TYR A 40 -6.30 -7.80 3.51
CA TYR A 40 -6.01 -8.89 4.43
C TYR A 40 -5.37 -10.07 3.68
N ALA A 41 -4.16 -10.45 4.09
CA ALA A 41 -3.38 -11.55 3.50
C ALA A 41 -3.54 -12.89 4.22
N GLY A 42 -4.50 -13.01 5.15
CA GLY A 42 -4.73 -14.27 5.87
C GLY A 42 -5.53 -15.24 5.01
N GLU A 43 -4.83 -16.22 4.42
CA GLU A 43 -5.45 -17.34 3.70
C GLU A 43 -6.41 -18.11 4.64
N ASP A 44 -7.59 -18.46 4.13
CA ASP A 44 -8.63 -19.25 4.82
C ASP A 44 -9.30 -18.65 6.07
N ALA A 45 -9.05 -17.37 6.40
CA ALA A 45 -9.74 -16.66 7.46
C ALA A 45 -10.71 -15.59 6.89
N PRO A 46 -11.85 -15.34 7.56
CA PRO A 46 -12.74 -14.26 7.16
C PRO A 46 -12.00 -12.92 7.24
N VAL A 47 -12.17 -12.08 6.22
CA VAL A 47 -11.58 -10.73 6.16
C VAL A 47 -12.03 -9.92 7.37
N PRO A 48 -11.10 -9.45 8.23
CA PRO A 48 -11.44 -8.64 9.38
C PRO A 48 -12.15 -7.34 8.99
N ALA A 49 -13.06 -6.88 9.86
CA ALA A 49 -13.79 -5.64 9.61
C ALA A 49 -12.83 -4.45 9.38
N GLY A 50 -13.07 -3.70 8.30
CA GLY A 50 -12.25 -2.56 7.91
C GLY A 50 -11.12 -2.87 6.92
N LEU A 51 -10.74 -4.13 6.75
CA LEU A 51 -9.80 -4.54 5.70
C LEU A 51 -10.53 -4.93 4.41
N ALA A 52 -9.83 -4.79 3.29
CA ALA A 52 -10.28 -5.31 2.02
C ALA A 52 -9.92 -6.80 1.87
N ALA A 53 -10.73 -7.52 1.10
CA ALA A 53 -10.37 -8.86 0.64
C ALA A 53 -9.16 -8.80 -0.28
N TRP A 54 -8.41 -9.90 -0.35
CA TRP A 54 -7.41 -10.08 -1.39
C TRP A 54 -8.07 -10.05 -2.77
N PRO A 55 -7.57 -9.27 -3.74
CA PRO A 55 -8.17 -9.16 -5.06
C PRO A 55 -8.00 -10.46 -5.87
N GLU A 56 -9.06 -10.91 -6.55
CA GLU A 56 -9.05 -12.14 -7.35
C GLU A 56 -8.11 -12.08 -8.57
N ASP A 57 -7.88 -10.87 -9.08
CA ASP A 57 -6.98 -10.60 -10.21
C ASP A 57 -5.55 -10.28 -9.77
N GLU A 58 -5.26 -10.37 -8.47
CA GLU A 58 -3.96 -10.07 -7.87
C GLU A 58 -3.45 -8.64 -8.18
N ASP A 59 -4.33 -7.70 -8.57
CA ASP A 59 -3.94 -6.30 -8.82
C ASP A 59 -3.75 -5.56 -7.49
N LEU A 60 -2.52 -5.64 -7.00
CA LEU A 60 -2.11 -5.11 -5.71
C LEU A 60 -1.45 -3.74 -5.81
N TYR A 61 -1.56 -3.03 -4.69
CA TYR A 61 -1.03 -1.70 -4.51
C TYR A 61 -0.30 -1.62 -3.18
N THR A 62 0.63 -0.70 -3.09
CA THR A 62 1.35 -0.39 -1.86
C THR A 62 0.95 1.01 -1.37
N LEU A 63 0.32 1.07 -0.20
CA LEU A 63 -0.05 2.30 0.51
C LEU A 63 1.08 2.74 1.44
N CYS A 64 1.46 4.01 1.35
CA CYS A 64 2.25 4.67 2.39
C CYS A 64 1.33 5.21 3.49
N PRO A 65 1.30 4.61 4.70
CA PRO A 65 0.39 5.05 5.77
C PRO A 65 0.73 6.43 6.32
N LYS A 66 1.97 6.92 6.10
CA LYS A 66 2.43 8.22 6.57
C LYS A 66 1.86 9.40 5.79
N CYS A 67 1.63 9.24 4.49
CA CYS A 67 1.24 10.35 3.60
C CYS A 67 0.13 10.03 2.60
N GLY A 68 -0.34 8.78 2.57
CA GLY A 68 -1.46 8.36 1.74
C GLY A 68 -1.16 8.15 0.27
N ARG A 69 0.10 8.27 -0.18
CA ARG A 69 0.47 7.89 -1.55
C ARG A 69 0.31 6.38 -1.74
N VAL A 70 -0.23 6.01 -2.89
CA VAL A 70 -0.44 4.63 -3.30
C VAL A 70 0.31 4.37 -4.59
N TYR A 71 1.00 3.24 -4.64
CA TYR A 71 1.79 2.77 -5.77
C TYR A 71 1.19 1.47 -6.28
N ARG A 72 1.21 1.22 -7.58
CA ARG A 72 0.71 -0.04 -8.15
C ARG A 72 1.86 -1.02 -8.26
N ASP A 73 1.72 -2.19 -7.64
CA ASP A 73 2.82 -3.13 -7.47
C ASP A 73 3.31 -3.66 -8.84
N ALA A 74 2.37 -4.03 -9.71
CA ALA A 74 2.69 -4.47 -11.08
C ALA A 74 3.51 -3.45 -11.89
N VAL A 75 3.30 -2.14 -11.68
CA VAL A 75 4.10 -1.11 -12.39
C VAL A 75 5.54 -1.12 -11.89
N ILE A 76 5.75 -1.31 -10.59
CA ILE A 76 7.08 -1.36 -9.98
C ILE A 76 7.83 -2.60 -10.44
N GLU A 77 7.16 -3.75 -10.40
CA GLU A 77 7.73 -5.02 -10.81
C GLU A 77 8.07 -5.03 -12.31
N GLU A 78 7.22 -4.46 -13.16
CA GLU A 78 7.44 -4.41 -14.60
C GLU A 78 8.53 -3.39 -14.98
N THR A 79 8.49 -2.19 -14.40
CA THR A 79 9.28 -1.06 -14.90
C THR A 79 10.49 -0.69 -14.05
N GLY A 80 10.55 -1.17 -12.81
CA GLY A 80 11.55 -0.74 -11.83
C GLY A 80 11.33 0.69 -11.32
N THR A 81 10.16 1.27 -11.58
CA THR A 81 9.80 2.63 -11.15
C THR A 81 8.51 2.64 -10.34
N ALA A 82 8.41 3.53 -9.36
CA ALA A 82 7.24 3.66 -8.49
C ALA A 82 6.52 5.00 -8.68
N PRO A 83 5.87 5.25 -9.84
CA PRO A 83 5.02 6.42 -9.99
C PRO A 83 3.85 6.35 -9.00
N VAL A 84 3.50 7.48 -8.40
CA VAL A 84 2.29 7.58 -7.57
C VAL A 84 1.08 7.33 -8.46
N ALA A 85 0.34 6.27 -8.16
CA ALA A 85 -0.89 5.93 -8.86
C ALA A 85 -2.03 6.87 -8.45
N PHE A 86 -2.20 7.07 -7.14
CA PHE A 86 -3.14 8.01 -6.55
C PHE A 86 -2.79 8.29 -5.08
N ARG A 87 -3.61 9.11 -4.41
CA ARG A 87 -3.49 9.38 -2.98
C ARG A 87 -4.82 9.16 -2.27
N VAL A 88 -4.75 8.66 -1.04
CA VAL A 88 -5.86 8.54 -0.11
C VAL A 88 -5.65 9.43 1.11
N ASP A 89 -6.73 9.80 1.80
CA ASP A 89 -6.64 10.47 3.10
C ASP A 89 -6.49 9.41 4.20
N VAL A 90 -5.28 9.28 4.74
CA VAL A 90 -4.95 8.31 5.80
C VAL A 90 -5.57 8.64 7.16
N THR A 91 -6.14 9.83 7.31
CA THR A 91 -6.82 10.28 8.53
C THR A 91 -8.33 10.12 8.46
N ALA A 92 -8.89 9.92 7.26
CA ALA A 92 -10.31 9.73 7.05
C ALA A 92 -10.69 8.24 6.99
N ASP A 93 -11.87 7.91 7.51
CA ASP A 93 -12.46 6.60 7.29
C ASP A 93 -12.97 6.48 5.84
N PRO A 94 -12.90 5.28 5.23
CA PRO A 94 -12.56 3.98 5.85
C PRO A 94 -11.06 3.69 5.99
N VAL A 95 -10.17 4.49 5.38
CA VAL A 95 -8.73 4.20 5.30
C VAL A 95 -8.06 4.23 6.67
N ALA A 96 -8.38 5.21 7.51
CA ALA A 96 -7.85 5.28 8.88
C ALA A 96 -8.24 4.05 9.72
N GLY A 97 -9.48 3.55 9.60
CA GLY A 97 -9.92 2.29 10.21
C GLY A 97 -9.13 1.09 9.71
N ALA A 98 -8.95 0.98 8.39
CA ALA A 98 -8.23 -0.11 7.76
C ALA A 98 -6.75 -0.18 8.16
N ILE A 99 -6.05 0.96 8.21
CA ILE A 99 -4.64 1.02 8.66
C ILE A 99 -4.51 0.52 10.11
N ARG A 100 -5.43 0.94 10.99
CA ARG A 100 -5.45 0.48 12.39
C ARG A 100 -5.72 -1.02 12.48
N ALA A 101 -6.66 -1.54 11.69
CA ALA A 101 -6.97 -2.95 11.65
C ALA A 101 -5.77 -3.78 11.18
N HIS A 102 -5.05 -3.33 10.14
CA HIS A 102 -3.85 -3.98 9.64
C HIS A 102 -2.78 -4.11 10.74
N TRP A 103 -2.45 -3.03 11.44
CA TRP A 103 -1.42 -3.06 12.48
C TRP A 103 -1.80 -3.86 13.73
N ASN A 104 -3.09 -3.92 14.07
CA ASN A 104 -3.56 -4.75 15.16
C ASN A 104 -3.39 -6.26 14.89
N LEU A 105 -3.25 -6.68 13.62
CA LEU A 105 -3.01 -8.07 13.24
C LEU A 105 -1.52 -8.43 13.21
N SER A 106 -0.64 -7.45 13.08
CA SER A 106 0.81 -7.63 13.06
C SER A 106 1.46 -7.56 14.45
N GLY A 107 0.67 -7.31 15.50
CA GLY A 107 1.10 -7.14 16.89
C GLY A 107 0.91 -8.38 17.78
#